data_AF-A0A6B0WS07-F1
#
_entry.id   AF-A0A6B0WS07-F1
#
_cell.length_a   1.000
_cell.length_b   1.000
_cell.length_c   1.000
_cell.angle_alpha   90.00
_cell.angle_beta   90.00
_cell.angle_gamma   90.00
#
_symmetry.space_group_name_H-M   'P 1'
#
loop_
_entity.id
_entity.type
_entity.pdbx_description
1 polymer ?
#
loop_
_entity_poly.entity_id
_entity_poly.type
_entity_poly.pdbx_seq_one_letter_code
_entity_poly.pdbx_strand_id
1 'polypeptide(L)'
;MTESFRPGSAASALPPKPRRPDLGHCPSSIGIVVSPHVIELEVREPYRIWVKFDDGAAGVADLSDSAALGGIFAEWSDEGFWRSAHIVAESGAVAWGDGSEIDVCPLSLYLDVTGQAFEDLRAETATTGAA
;
A
#
# COMPACT_ATOMS: atom_id res chain seq x y z
N MET A 1 -11.31 20.94 -33.67
CA MET A 1 -11.24 20.66 -32.22
C MET A 1 -11.11 19.16 -32.04
N THR A 2 -9.90 18.61 -32.09
CA THR A 2 -9.60 17.32 -31.45
C THR A 2 -8.10 17.31 -31.23
N GLU A 3 -7.67 17.74 -30.04
CA GLU A 3 -6.28 17.66 -29.64
C GLU A 3 -5.93 16.19 -29.40
N SER A 4 -4.89 15.73 -30.10
CA SER A 4 -4.31 14.41 -29.91
C SER A 4 -3.65 14.35 -28.53
N PHE A 5 -4.27 13.59 -27.64
CA PHE A 5 -3.69 13.28 -26.33
C PHE A 5 -2.43 12.42 -26.55
N ARG A 6 -1.26 12.99 -26.23
CA ARG A 6 0.00 12.26 -26.22
C ARG A 6 0.07 11.43 -24.93
N PRO A 7 0.26 10.10 -24.97
CA PRO A 7 0.67 9.38 -23.78
C PRO A 7 2.16 9.66 -23.54
N GLY A 8 2.44 10.55 -22.58
CA GLY A 8 3.77 10.75 -22.01
C GLY A 8 4.14 9.53 -21.18
N SER A 9 4.74 8.54 -21.83
CA SER A 9 5.45 7.43 -21.19
C SER A 9 6.62 7.98 -20.39
N ALA A 10 6.41 8.19 -19.09
CA ALA A 10 7.47 8.17 -18.10
C ALA A 10 7.27 6.91 -17.26
N ALA A 11 7.80 5.79 -17.74
CA ALA A 11 8.14 4.67 -16.88
C ALA A 11 9.26 5.15 -15.96
N SER A 12 8.88 5.87 -14.90
CA SER A 12 9.77 6.19 -13.80
C SER A 12 10.11 4.84 -13.18
N ALA A 13 11.30 4.33 -13.50
CA ALA A 13 11.84 3.14 -12.88
C ALA A 13 11.76 3.37 -11.36
N LEU A 14 10.85 2.65 -10.71
CA LEU A 14 10.67 2.71 -9.27
C LEU A 14 12.05 2.40 -8.65
N PRO A 15 12.54 3.19 -7.68
CA PRO A 15 13.74 2.81 -6.97
C PRO A 15 13.58 1.38 -6.43
N PRO A 16 14.66 0.57 -6.37
CA PRO A 16 14.60 -0.75 -5.78
C PRO A 16 14.04 -0.62 -4.36
N LYS A 17 12.99 -1.39 -4.06
CA LYS A 17 12.35 -1.36 -2.75
C LYS A 17 13.40 -1.49 -1.65
N PRO A 18 13.31 -0.69 -0.57
CA PRO A 18 14.04 -1.03 0.63
C PRO A 18 13.59 -2.43 1.08
N ARG A 19 14.55 -3.29 1.43
CA ARG A 19 14.21 -4.61 1.99
C ARG A 19 13.39 -4.36 3.25
N ARG A 20 12.18 -4.92 3.31
CA ARG A 20 11.35 -4.88 4.51
C ARG A 20 12.23 -5.31 5.69
N PRO A 21 12.40 -4.46 6.71
CA PRO A 21 13.15 -4.87 7.89
C PRO A 21 12.46 -6.09 8.52
N ASP A 22 13.26 -6.99 9.09
CA ASP A 22 12.76 -8.11 9.89
C ASP A 22 11.80 -7.55 10.94
N LEU A 23 10.52 -7.96 10.89
CA LEU A 23 9.48 -7.51 11.80
C LEU A 23 9.69 -8.18 13.18
N GLY A 24 10.87 -7.96 13.76
CA GLY A 24 11.28 -8.49 15.05
C GLY A 24 10.55 -7.76 16.16
N HIS A 25 9.74 -8.52 16.91
CA HIS A 25 9.09 -8.13 18.17
C HIS A 25 8.27 -6.84 18.12
N CYS A 26 6.94 -6.94 18.13
CA CYS A 26 6.09 -5.82 18.50
C CYS A 26 6.31 -5.50 20.00
N PRO A 27 6.97 -4.39 20.41
CA PRO A 27 6.99 -4.03 21.81
C PRO A 27 5.58 -3.55 22.20
N SER A 28 4.96 -4.25 23.15
CA SER A 28 3.58 -4.10 23.62
C SER A 28 3.24 -2.78 24.34
N SER A 29 3.74 -1.63 23.89
CA SER A 29 3.36 -0.33 24.43
C SER A 29 2.50 0.43 23.41
N ILE A 30 1.19 0.29 23.60
CA ILE A 30 0.12 0.84 22.77
C ILE A 30 0.18 2.38 22.79
N GLY A 31 0.85 2.97 21.80
CA GLY A 31 0.55 4.32 21.33
C GLY A 31 -0.41 4.17 20.16
N ILE A 32 -1.49 4.95 20.12
CA ILE A 32 -2.41 4.98 18.98
C ILE A 32 -1.62 5.56 17.80
N VAL A 33 -1.00 4.69 17.00
CA VAL A 33 -0.59 5.03 15.63
C VAL A 33 -1.87 5.12 14.84
N VAL A 34 -2.23 6.34 14.42
CA VAL A 34 -3.34 6.54 13.48
C VAL A 34 -2.92 5.89 12.17
N SER A 35 -3.55 4.77 11.84
CA SER A 35 -3.26 4.07 10.59
C SER A 35 -3.86 4.89 9.45
N PRO A 36 -3.09 5.28 8.43
CA PRO A 36 -3.62 5.96 7.27
C PRO A 36 -4.61 5.04 6.55
N HIS A 37 -5.65 5.63 5.96
CA HIS A 37 -6.66 4.89 5.20
C HIS A 37 -6.44 5.10 3.70
N VAL A 38 -6.53 4.02 2.90
CA VAL A 38 -6.53 4.15 1.44
C VAL A 38 -7.87 4.73 1.00
N ILE A 39 -7.82 5.80 0.20
CA ILE A 39 -9.01 6.51 -0.31
C ILE A 39 -9.14 6.38 -1.84
N GLU A 40 -8.05 6.11 -2.56
CA GLU A 40 -8.07 5.82 -3.98
C GLU A 40 -7.15 4.64 -4.30
N LEU A 41 -7.60 3.79 -5.23
CA LEU A 41 -6.94 2.56 -5.63
C LEU A 41 -6.99 2.44 -7.16
N GLU A 42 -5.85 2.14 -7.77
CA GLU A 42 -5.73 1.78 -9.18
C GLU A 42 -4.93 0.48 -9.29
N VAL A 43 -5.56 -0.56 -9.82
CA VAL A 43 -4.92 -1.87 -10.02
C VAL A 43 -4.01 -1.80 -11.25
N ARG A 44 -2.76 -2.22 -11.07
CA ARG A 44 -1.74 -2.29 -12.12
C ARG A 44 -1.22 -3.71 -12.26
N GLU A 45 -0.73 -4.05 -13.44
CA GLU A 45 -0.30 -5.40 -13.75
C GLU A 45 1.17 -5.42 -14.17
N PRO A 46 1.93 -6.48 -13.81
CA PRO A 46 1.58 -7.54 -12.84
C PRO A 46 1.83 -7.11 -11.38
N TYR A 47 1.00 -7.58 -10.44
CA TYR A 47 1.17 -7.48 -8.97
C TYR A 47 1.50 -6.10 -8.40
N ARG A 48 1.03 -5.03 -9.03
CA ARG A 48 1.25 -3.65 -8.55
C ARG A 48 -0.07 -2.96 -8.32
N ILE A 49 -0.12 -2.13 -7.29
CA ILE A 49 -1.28 -1.26 -7.06
C ILE A 49 -0.77 0.15 -6.84
N TRP A 50 -1.43 1.12 -7.44
CA TRP A 50 -1.27 2.49 -7.04
C TRP A 50 -2.34 2.83 -6.02
N VAL A 51 -1.92 3.42 -4.90
CA VAL A 51 -2.79 3.78 -3.79
C VAL A 51 -2.55 5.23 -3.40
N LYS A 52 -3.60 5.87 -2.89
CA LYS A 52 -3.53 7.17 -2.22
C LYS A 52 -4.19 7.10 -0.87
N PHE A 53 -3.55 7.70 0.10
CA PHE A 53 -3.97 7.74 1.49
C PHE A 53 -4.67 9.06 1.82
N ASP A 54 -5.41 9.10 2.93
CA ASP A 54 -6.17 10.28 3.35
C ASP A 54 -5.29 11.48 3.73
N ASP A 55 -4.04 11.24 4.17
CA ASP A 55 -3.06 12.30 4.46
C ASP A 55 -2.51 12.98 3.19
N GLY A 56 -2.77 12.39 2.02
CA GLY A 56 -2.31 12.86 0.72
C GLY A 56 -1.10 12.12 0.15
N ALA A 57 -0.43 11.26 0.93
CA ALA A 57 0.58 10.34 0.42
C ALA A 57 0.00 9.45 -0.68
N ALA A 58 0.77 9.21 -1.74
CA ALA A 58 0.36 8.34 -2.83
C ALA A 58 1.56 7.71 -3.52
N GLY A 59 1.39 6.50 -4.06
CA GLY A 59 2.44 5.83 -4.79
C GLY A 59 2.08 4.41 -5.22
N VAL A 60 3.04 3.77 -5.87
CA VAL A 60 2.89 2.39 -6.35
C VAL A 60 3.48 1.46 -5.30
N ALA A 61 2.65 0.60 -4.72
CA ALA A 61 3.07 -0.55 -3.96
C ALA A 61 3.24 -1.74 -4.91
N ASP A 62 4.39 -2.39 -4.84
CA ASP A 62 4.62 -3.64 -5.56
C ASP A 62 4.38 -4.80 -4.58
N LEU A 63 3.62 -5.80 -5.01
CA LEU A 63 3.23 -6.95 -4.19
C LEU A 63 3.83 -8.25 -4.75
N SER A 64 4.79 -8.14 -5.67
CA SER A 64 5.45 -9.28 -6.31
C SER A 64 6.14 -10.20 -5.30
N ASP A 65 6.74 -9.64 -4.24
CA ASP A 65 7.37 -10.41 -3.16
C ASP A 65 6.34 -11.27 -2.41
N SER A 66 5.17 -10.70 -2.11
CA SER A 66 4.07 -11.39 -1.45
C SER A 66 3.45 -12.45 -2.35
N ALA A 67 3.25 -12.13 -3.63
CA ALA A 67 2.80 -13.09 -4.64
C ALA A 67 3.77 -14.29 -4.76
N ALA A 68 5.08 -14.05 -4.66
CA ALA A 68 6.10 -15.10 -4.75
C ALA A 68 6.14 -16.05 -3.55
N LEU A 69 5.61 -15.65 -2.38
CA LEU A 69 5.48 -16.53 -1.21
C LEU A 69 4.46 -17.66 -1.45
N GLY A 70 3.53 -17.47 -2.39
CA GLY A 70 2.46 -18.41 -2.67
C GLY A 70 1.48 -18.55 -1.50
N GLY A 71 0.88 -19.73 -1.35
CA GLY A 71 -0.15 -19.97 -0.33
C GLY A 71 -1.42 -19.19 -0.66
N ILE A 72 -1.93 -18.40 0.30
CA ILE A 72 -3.13 -17.58 0.10
C ILE A 72 -2.95 -16.59 -1.06
N PHE A 73 -1.74 -16.08 -1.29
CA PHE A 73 -1.45 -15.15 -2.38
C PHE A 73 -1.38 -15.81 -3.77
N ALA A 74 -1.52 -17.14 -3.87
CA ALA A 74 -1.49 -17.83 -5.15
C ALA A 74 -2.66 -17.40 -6.07
N GLU A 75 -3.79 -17.01 -5.48
CA GLU A 75 -4.98 -16.54 -6.22
C GLU A 75 -4.72 -15.26 -7.01
N TRP A 76 -3.74 -14.45 -6.62
CA TRP A 76 -3.34 -13.27 -7.40
C TRP A 76 -2.80 -13.61 -8.79
N SER A 77 -2.42 -14.86 -9.05
CA SER A 77 -2.01 -15.31 -10.39
C SER A 77 -3.16 -15.29 -11.39
N ASP A 78 -4.42 -15.30 -10.93
CA ASP A 78 -5.59 -15.10 -11.78
C ASP A 78 -5.81 -13.59 -12.00
N GLU A 79 -5.80 -13.15 -13.25
CA GLU A 79 -5.95 -11.74 -13.60
C GLU A 79 -7.34 -11.20 -13.22
N GLY A 80 -8.39 -12.02 -13.28
CA GLY A 80 -9.74 -11.64 -12.90
C GLY A 80 -9.84 -11.37 -11.41
N PHE A 81 -9.28 -12.28 -10.61
CA PHE A 81 -9.15 -12.14 -9.17
C PHE A 81 -8.29 -10.93 -8.82
N TRP A 82 -7.12 -10.74 -9.44
CA TRP A 82 -6.27 -9.57 -9.21
C TRP A 82 -6.98 -8.24 -9.48
N ARG A 83 -7.75 -8.17 -10.57
CA ARG A 83 -8.54 -6.98 -10.94
C ARG A 83 -9.75 -6.73 -10.04
N SER A 84 -10.14 -7.69 -9.20
CA SER A 84 -11.21 -7.51 -8.21
C SER A 84 -10.78 -6.68 -6.99
N ALA A 85 -9.54 -6.17 -6.96
CA ALA A 85 -9.05 -5.37 -5.86
C ALA A 85 -9.96 -4.16 -5.60
N HIS A 86 -10.35 -3.96 -4.34
CA HIS A 86 -11.21 -2.88 -3.91
C HIS A 86 -10.79 -2.38 -2.53
N ILE A 87 -11.27 -1.18 -2.17
CA ILE A 87 -11.04 -0.59 -0.85
C ILE A 87 -12.19 -1.01 0.07
N VAL A 88 -11.86 -1.57 1.23
CA VAL A 88 -12.82 -1.86 2.30
C VAL A 88 -13.13 -0.57 3.04
N ALA A 89 -14.36 -0.06 2.91
CA ALA A 89 -14.73 1.27 3.40
C ALA A 89 -14.55 1.48 4.93
N GLU A 90 -14.70 0.42 5.73
CA GLU A 90 -14.58 0.51 7.20
C GLU A 90 -13.12 0.59 7.68
N SER A 91 -12.20 -0.10 7.00
CA SER A 91 -10.80 -0.20 7.40
C SER A 91 -9.84 0.60 6.52
N GLY A 92 -10.26 1.01 5.33
CA GLY A 92 -9.38 1.56 4.31
C GLY A 92 -8.34 0.56 3.79
N ALA A 93 -8.55 -0.74 4.01
CA ALA A 93 -7.67 -1.79 3.52
C ALA A 93 -7.93 -2.07 2.03
N VAL A 94 -6.92 -2.57 1.33
CA VAL A 94 -7.08 -3.06 -0.04
C VAL A 94 -7.33 -4.55 0.03
N ALA A 95 -8.45 -5.02 -0.50
CA ALA A 95 -8.84 -6.41 -0.47
C ALA A 95 -9.20 -6.94 -1.85
N TRP A 96 -9.12 -8.27 -2.01
CA TRP A 96 -9.47 -9.00 -3.22
C TRP A 96 -10.58 -10.02 -2.92
N GLY A 97 -11.38 -10.34 -3.94
CA GLY A 97 -12.53 -11.23 -3.84
C GLY A 97 -13.76 -10.56 -3.25
N ASP A 98 -14.96 -11.06 -3.58
CA ASP A 98 -16.24 -10.48 -3.14
C ASP A 98 -16.41 -10.45 -1.60
N GLY A 99 -15.68 -11.31 -0.88
CA GLY A 99 -15.71 -11.42 0.57
C GLY A 99 -14.49 -10.85 1.31
N SER A 100 -13.61 -10.12 0.63
CA SER A 100 -12.30 -9.69 1.19
C SER A 100 -11.47 -10.88 1.69
N GLU A 101 -11.39 -11.94 0.87
CA GLU A 101 -10.69 -13.19 1.21
C GLU A 101 -9.19 -12.99 1.42
N ILE A 102 -8.64 -12.00 0.71
CA ILE A 102 -7.27 -11.54 0.88
C ILE A 102 -7.31 -10.05 1.10
N ASP A 103 -6.80 -9.58 2.24
CA ASP A 103 -6.62 -8.15 2.50
C ASP A 103 -5.15 -7.82 2.74
N VAL A 104 -4.76 -6.62 2.31
CA VAL A 104 -3.46 -6.04 2.61
C VAL A 104 -3.70 -4.82 3.48
N CYS A 105 -3.07 -4.84 4.66
CA CYS A 105 -3.18 -3.79 5.65
C CYS A 105 -2.68 -2.44 5.10
N PRO A 106 -3.45 -1.34 5.27
CA PRO A 106 -3.10 -0.06 4.69
C PRO A 106 -1.80 0.51 5.25
N LEU A 107 -1.48 0.23 6.52
CA LEU A 107 -0.20 0.63 7.12
C LEU A 107 1.00 0.01 6.41
N SER A 108 0.89 -1.27 6.00
CA SER A 108 1.98 -1.92 5.27
C SER A 108 2.17 -1.32 3.87
N LEU A 109 1.09 -0.90 3.22
CA LEU A 109 1.16 -0.21 1.93
C LEU A 109 1.76 1.18 2.10
N TYR A 110 1.39 1.88 3.17
CA TYR A 110 1.90 3.22 3.47
C TYR A 110 3.43 3.19 3.65
N LEU A 111 3.94 2.28 4.49
CA LEU A 111 5.37 2.12 4.71
C LEU A 111 6.12 1.73 3.42
N ASP A 112 5.54 0.89 2.57
CA ASP A 112 6.14 0.51 1.28
C ASP A 112 6.22 1.73 0.33
N VAL A 113 5.17 2.54 0.29
CA VAL A 113 5.06 3.72 -0.58
C VAL A 113 5.94 4.88 -0.09
N THR A 114 5.96 5.16 1.21
CA THR A 114 6.74 6.28 1.78
C THR A 114 8.18 5.91 2.07
N GLY A 115 8.50 4.61 2.14
CA GLY A 115 9.83 4.12 2.51
C GLY A 115 10.18 4.36 3.98
N GLN A 116 9.21 4.75 4.80
CA GLN A 116 9.39 4.93 6.24
C GLN A 116 9.51 3.57 6.93
N ALA A 117 10.19 3.52 8.08
CA ALA A 117 10.10 2.37 8.97
C ALA A 117 8.94 2.56 9.96
N PHE A 118 8.46 1.46 10.53
CA PHE A 118 7.43 1.50 11.57
C PHE A 118 7.87 2.35 12.78
N GLU A 119 9.17 2.41 13.05
CA GLU A 119 9.75 3.20 14.13
C GLU A 119 9.64 4.72 13.89
N ASP A 120 9.67 5.16 12.63
CA ASP A 120 9.55 6.58 12.26
C ASP A 120 8.14 7.11 12.54
N LEU A 121 7.11 6.27 12.37
CA LEU A 121 5.71 6.63 12.67
C LEU A 121 5.49 6.96 14.15
N ARG A 122 6.31 6.42 15.05
CA ARG A 122 6.24 6.71 16.49
C ARG A 122 6.82 8.08 16.84
N ALA A 123 7.70 8.63 16.00
CA ALA A 123 8.43 9.86 16.32
C ALA A 123 7.64 11.13 15.95
N GLU A 124 6.74 11.06 14.97
CA GLU A 124 6.09 12.25 14.40
C GLU A 124 5.02 12.86 15.32
N THR A 125 4.47 12.10 16.27
CA THR A 125 3.49 12.64 17.24
C THR A 125 4.11 13.39 18.42
N ALA A 126 5.43 13.60 18.45
CA ALA A 126 6.11 14.24 19.60
C ALA A 126 6.36 15.75 19.46
N THR A 127 6.08 16.38 18.31
CA THR A 127 6.37 17.82 18.13
C THR A 127 5.13 18.61 17.67
N THR A 128 4.15 18.73 18.56
CA THR A 128 3.27 19.90 18.58
C THR A 128 2.90 20.20 20.03
N GLY A 129 3.52 21.25 20.56
CA GLY A 129 3.15 21.83 21.86
C GLY A 129 4.33 22.16 22.78
N ALA A 130 5.05 23.23 22.47
CA ALA A 130 5.69 24.06 23.50
C ALA A 130 5.95 25.47 22.92
N ALA A 131 5.00 26.37 23.16
CA ALA A 131 5.21 27.82 23.14
C ALA A 131 5.09 28.31 24.60
#